data_AF-A0AAW0C5E5-F1
#
_entry.id   AF-A0AAW0C5E5-F1
#
_cell.length_a   1.000
_cell.length_b   1.000
_cell.length_c   1.000
_cell.angle_alpha   90.00
_cell.angle_beta   90.00
_cell.angle_gamma   90.00
#
_symmetry.space_group_name_H-M   'P 1'
#
loop_
_entity.id
_entity.type
_entity.pdbx_description
1 polymer ?
#
loop_
_entity_poly.entity_id
_entity_poly.type
_entity_poly.pdbx_seq_one_letter_code
_entity_poly.pdbx_strand_id
1 'polypeptide(L)'
;MALSLRWRPRGIFVAACLLFFLLLLVAHPRIRRNMWINGSDVDPGTLAPIDKDSKKEEPQGIDALPPDYTVLKKWEAALPQHNLTLPFPEGKKGRYVKFSNQSGGIGWNNCFNEVLMNAHLAYVSGRGYVFRDYYWSAEHYRWPREKWTTTSPTPRSTPSSPAPSQAGPSTL
;
A
#
# COMPACT_ATOMS: atom_id res chain seq x y z
N MET A 1 -25.06 54.16 -29.51
CA MET A 1 -24.48 52.82 -29.77
C MET A 1 -24.74 51.94 -28.56
N ALA A 2 -25.72 51.03 -28.62
CA ALA A 2 -26.00 50.08 -27.55
C ALA A 2 -25.70 48.67 -28.07
N LEU A 3 -24.61 48.04 -27.57
CA LEU A 3 -24.29 46.65 -27.88
C LEU A 3 -25.28 45.74 -27.16
N SER A 4 -26.19 45.13 -27.93
CA SER A 4 -27.05 44.07 -27.42
C SER A 4 -26.23 42.78 -27.21
N LEU A 5 -25.98 42.44 -25.96
CA LEU A 5 -25.24 41.24 -25.56
C LEU A 5 -26.17 40.02 -25.69
N ARG A 6 -26.28 39.46 -26.90
CA ARG A 6 -27.03 38.22 -27.15
C ARG A 6 -26.26 37.02 -26.58
N TRP A 7 -26.61 36.61 -25.37
CA TRP A 7 -26.11 35.37 -24.77
C TRP A 7 -26.58 34.17 -25.59
N ARG A 8 -25.64 33.44 -26.18
CA ARG A 8 -25.93 32.18 -26.87
C ARG A 8 -26.30 31.11 -25.84
N PRO A 9 -27.33 30.28 -26.08
CA PRO A 9 -27.84 29.30 -25.11
C PRO A 9 -26.77 28.28 -24.65
N ARG A 10 -25.72 28.07 -25.46
CA ARG A 10 -24.57 27.22 -25.12
C ARG A 10 -23.72 27.79 -23.98
N GLY A 11 -23.59 29.11 -23.87
CA GLY A 11 -22.82 29.75 -22.80
C GLY A 11 -23.50 29.65 -21.44
N ILE A 12 -24.83 29.71 -21.43
CA ILE A 12 -25.65 29.55 -20.22
C ILE A 12 -25.51 28.13 -19.67
N PHE A 13 -25.52 27.12 -20.55
CA PHE A 13 -25.35 25.72 -20.14
C PHE A 13 -23.97 25.46 -19.52
N VAL A 14 -22.90 25.95 -20.14
CA VAL A 14 -21.54 25.81 -19.60
C VAL A 14 -21.39 26.54 -18.27
N ALA A 15 -21.91 27.76 -18.15
CA ALA A 15 -21.89 28.51 -16.90
C ALA A 15 -22.70 27.80 -15.79
N ALA A 16 -23.85 27.22 -16.12
CA ALA A 16 -24.66 26.44 -15.18
C ALA A 16 -23.95 25.17 -14.72
N CYS A 17 -23.27 24.43 -15.63
CA CYS A 17 -22.47 23.26 -15.26
C CYS A 17 -21.28 23.62 -14.36
N LEU A 18 -20.59 24.72 -14.65
CA LEU A 18 -19.47 25.20 -13.82
C LEU A 18 -19.95 25.66 -12.44
N LEU A 19 -21.07 26.39 -12.38
CA LEU A 19 -21.68 26.82 -11.12
C LEU A 19 -22.16 25.61 -10.30
N PHE A 20 -22.77 24.61 -10.95
CA PHE A 20 -23.17 23.37 -10.29
C PHE A 20 -21.97 22.58 -9.75
N PHE A 21 -20.87 22.51 -10.50
CA PHE A 21 -19.62 21.91 -10.00
C PHE A 21 -19.03 22.67 -8.81
N LEU A 22 -19.02 24.01 -8.86
CA LEU A 22 -18.59 24.86 -7.75
C LEU A 22 -19.49 24.70 -6.52
N LEU A 23 -20.80 24.59 -6.73
CA LEU A 23 -21.77 24.31 -5.66
C LEU A 23 -21.61 22.90 -5.10
N LEU A 24 -21.28 21.89 -5.90
CA LEU A 24 -20.94 20.55 -5.38
C LEU A 24 -19.65 20.58 -4.55
N LEU A 25 -18.66 21.40 -4.92
CA LEU A 25 -17.42 21.55 -4.16
C LEU A 25 -17.62 22.31 -2.83
N VAL A 26 -18.59 23.24 -2.77
CA VAL A 26 -18.87 24.06 -1.58
C VAL A 26 -19.95 23.45 -0.68
N ALA A 27 -21.00 22.86 -1.26
CA ALA A 27 -22.19 22.40 -0.54
C ALA A 27 -22.14 20.93 -0.10
N HIS A 28 -21.14 20.15 -0.53
CA HIS A 28 -20.99 18.76 -0.07
C HIS A 28 -19.92 18.64 1.02
N PRO A 29 -20.29 18.64 2.31
CA PRO A 29 -19.35 18.36 3.40
C PRO A 29 -18.75 16.94 3.33
N ARG A 30 -19.29 16.07 2.46
CA ARG A 30 -18.76 14.72 2.20
C ARG A 30 -17.51 14.71 1.30
N ILE A 31 -17.26 15.71 0.45
CA ILE A 31 -16.01 15.80 -0.34
C ILE A 31 -14.87 16.37 0.51
N ARG A 32 -15.17 17.20 1.52
CA ARG A 32 -14.18 17.63 2.53
C ARG A 32 -13.84 16.55 3.57
N ARG A 33 -14.75 15.62 3.87
CA ARG A 33 -14.51 14.58 4.88
C ARG A 33 -13.54 13.47 4.46
N ASN A 34 -13.33 13.23 3.16
CA ASN A 34 -12.43 12.15 2.72
C ASN A 34 -10.96 12.59 2.57
N MET A 35 -10.64 13.86 2.85
CA MET A 35 -9.25 14.36 2.89
C MET A 35 -8.72 14.55 4.32
N TRP A 36 -9.57 14.37 5.34
CA TRP A 36 -9.22 14.39 6.76
C TRP A 36 -10.13 13.40 7.52
N ILE A 37 -9.93 12.09 7.30
CA ILE A 37 -10.29 11.11 8.34
C ILE A 37 -9.13 11.12 9.34
N ASN A 38 -9.03 12.20 10.12
CA ASN A 38 -8.32 12.22 11.39
C ASN A 38 -9.39 12.21 12.48
N GLY A 39 -9.74 11.00 12.92
CA GLY A 39 -10.25 10.64 14.25
C GLY A 39 -11.07 11.62 15.12
N SER A 40 -12.00 12.42 14.59
CA SER A 40 -12.76 13.38 15.41
C SER A 40 -14.28 13.18 15.49
N ASP A 41 -14.84 12.13 14.88
CA ASP A 41 -16.29 11.83 15.02
C ASP A 41 -16.59 11.00 16.28
N VAL A 42 -15.88 11.30 17.38
CA VAL A 42 -16.27 10.79 18.70
C VAL A 42 -16.90 11.93 19.49
N ASP A 43 -18.15 11.75 19.87
CA ASP A 43 -18.92 12.64 20.72
C ASP A 43 -18.12 12.96 22.01
N PRO A 44 -17.79 14.23 22.29
CA PRO A 44 -16.95 14.59 23.44
C PRO A 44 -17.62 14.31 24.79
N GLY A 45 -18.90 13.93 24.80
CA GLY A 45 -19.66 13.55 26.00
C GLY A 45 -19.68 12.05 26.31
N THR A 46 -19.17 11.18 25.43
CA THR A 46 -19.31 9.72 25.59
C THR A 46 -17.98 8.99 25.83
N LEU A 47 -16.85 9.66 25.63
CA LEU A 47 -15.56 9.12 26.09
C LEU A 47 -15.27 9.65 27.48
N ALA A 48 -15.13 8.73 28.44
CA ALA A 48 -14.44 9.03 29.69
C ALA A 48 -13.15 9.81 29.37
N PRO A 49 -12.74 10.79 30.20
CA PRO A 49 -11.51 11.53 29.98
C PRO A 49 -10.39 10.53 29.71
N ILE A 50 -9.84 10.54 28.49
CA ILE A 50 -8.61 9.82 28.22
C ILE A 50 -7.59 10.54 29.08
N ASP A 51 -7.24 9.89 30.19
CA ASP A 51 -6.20 10.33 31.09
C ASP A 51 -4.92 10.51 30.26
N LYS A 52 -4.61 11.77 29.94
CA LYS A 52 -3.42 12.15 29.18
C LYS A 52 -2.15 11.89 29.99
N ASP A 53 -2.28 11.62 31.29
CA ASP A 53 -1.22 11.25 32.20
C ASP A 53 -1.23 9.76 32.52
N SER A 54 -2.03 8.95 31.81
CA SER A 54 -1.88 7.49 31.86
C SER A 54 -0.48 7.15 31.37
N LYS A 55 0.43 6.96 32.33
CA LYS A 55 1.74 6.35 32.10
C LYS A 55 1.46 5.12 31.24
N LYS A 56 1.95 5.11 30.00
CA LYS A 56 2.04 3.88 29.20
C LYS A 56 2.83 2.91 30.07
N GLU A 57 2.13 2.02 30.77
CA GLU A 57 2.76 0.95 31.49
C GLU A 57 3.61 0.20 30.47
N GLU A 58 4.93 0.26 30.64
CA GLU A 58 5.83 -0.45 29.76
C GLU A 58 5.47 -1.93 29.93
N PRO A 59 5.06 -2.65 28.87
CA PRO A 59 4.57 -4.01 29.02
C PRO A 59 5.66 -4.88 29.66
N GLN A 60 5.47 -5.24 30.92
CA GLN A 60 6.40 -6.08 31.66
C GLN A 60 6.04 -7.55 31.41
N GLY A 61 6.86 -8.25 30.62
CA GLY A 61 6.65 -9.65 30.26
C GLY A 61 6.87 -9.92 28.78
N ILE A 62 6.40 -11.08 28.29
CA ILE A 62 6.53 -11.59 26.91
C ILE A 62 6.07 -10.55 25.85
N ASP A 63 5.24 -9.58 26.27
CA ASP A 63 4.76 -8.44 25.49
C ASP A 63 5.80 -7.32 25.23
N ALA A 64 6.96 -7.35 25.90
CA ALA A 64 8.00 -6.31 25.80
C ALA A 64 8.75 -6.32 24.46
N LEU A 65 8.84 -7.49 23.82
CA LEU A 65 9.56 -7.70 22.57
C LEU A 65 8.59 -8.19 21.48
N PRO A 66 8.82 -7.81 20.21
CA PRO A 66 8.05 -8.38 19.12
C PRO A 66 8.30 -9.90 19.03
N PRO A 67 7.32 -10.68 18.53
CA PRO A 67 7.48 -12.10 18.33
C PRO A 67 8.65 -12.41 17.38
N ASP A 68 9.39 -13.48 17.66
CA ASP A 68 10.38 -14.00 16.72
C ASP A 68 9.69 -14.88 15.67
N TYR A 69 9.99 -14.60 14.40
CA TYR A 69 9.45 -15.31 13.23
C TYR A 69 10.51 -16.16 12.51
N THR A 70 11.69 -16.38 13.10
CA THR A 70 12.77 -17.16 12.46
C THR A 70 12.32 -18.55 12.01
N VAL A 71 11.52 -19.25 12.84
CA VAL A 71 11.00 -20.58 12.53
C VAL A 71 10.04 -20.53 11.33
N LEU A 72 9.09 -19.58 11.33
CA LEU A 72 8.16 -19.42 10.21
C LEU A 72 8.90 -19.08 8.92
N LYS A 73 9.91 -18.20 8.96
CA LYS A 73 10.70 -17.85 7.77
C LYS A 73 11.47 -19.03 7.19
N LYS A 74 12.04 -19.89 8.05
CA LYS A 74 12.69 -21.13 7.60
C LYS A 74 11.70 -22.08 6.94
N TRP A 75 10.50 -22.19 7.50
CA TRP A 75 9.42 -22.98 6.92
C TRP A 75 8.95 -22.42 5.58
N GLU A 76 8.71 -21.11 5.47
CA GLU A 76 8.35 -20.43 4.22
C GLU A 76 9.42 -20.62 3.13
N ALA A 77 10.71 -20.49 3.49
CA ALA A 77 11.81 -20.71 2.57
C ALA A 77 11.90 -22.16 2.07
N ALA A 78 11.41 -23.12 2.86
CA ALA A 78 11.38 -24.54 2.52
C ALA A 78 10.13 -24.97 1.72
N LEU A 79 9.23 -24.04 1.39
CA LEU A 79 8.02 -24.36 0.63
C LEU A 79 8.36 -24.86 -0.80
N PRO A 80 7.62 -25.85 -1.34
CA PRO A 80 7.96 -26.50 -2.62
C PRO A 80 8.10 -25.54 -3.80
N GLN A 81 7.31 -24.46 -3.85
CA GLN A 81 7.35 -23.47 -4.94
C GLN A 81 8.66 -22.68 -5.01
N HIS A 82 9.51 -22.72 -3.97
CA HIS A 82 10.84 -22.10 -3.98
C HIS A 82 11.93 -23.00 -4.55
N ASN A 83 11.57 -24.22 -5.00
CA ASN A 83 12.54 -25.14 -5.57
C ASN A 83 13.00 -24.68 -6.97
N LEU A 84 14.28 -24.32 -7.09
CA LEU A 84 14.89 -23.86 -8.34
C LEU A 84 15.04 -24.97 -9.40
N THR A 85 14.91 -26.25 -9.02
CA THR A 85 14.99 -27.38 -9.96
C THR A 85 13.67 -27.67 -10.67
N LEU A 86 12.59 -26.95 -10.36
CA LEU A 86 11.29 -27.14 -11.00
C LEU A 86 11.35 -26.85 -12.51
N PRO A 87 10.54 -27.56 -13.33
CA PRO A 87 10.42 -27.27 -14.75
C PRO A 87 9.70 -25.93 -14.98
N PHE A 88 9.83 -25.41 -16.20
CA PHE A 88 9.04 -24.26 -16.66
C PHE A 88 7.53 -24.54 -16.45
N PRO A 89 6.73 -23.58 -15.92
CA PRO A 89 6.96 -22.14 -15.82
C PRO A 89 7.68 -21.65 -14.56
N GLU A 90 8.08 -22.54 -13.65
CA GLU A 90 8.75 -22.23 -12.40
C GLU A 90 10.27 -22.57 -12.46
N GLY A 91 10.93 -22.52 -11.31
CA GLY A 91 12.35 -22.86 -11.16
C GLY A 91 13.30 -21.87 -11.83
N LYS A 92 14.55 -22.29 -12.04
CA LYS A 92 15.64 -21.43 -12.56
C LYS A 92 15.35 -20.85 -13.95
N LYS A 93 14.53 -21.53 -14.75
CA LYS A 93 14.12 -21.08 -16.10
C LYS A 93 12.73 -20.42 -16.10
N GLY A 94 12.10 -20.29 -14.94
CA GLY A 94 10.80 -19.65 -14.80
C GLY A 94 10.84 -18.16 -15.14
N ARG A 95 9.70 -17.63 -15.56
CA ARG A 95 9.54 -16.20 -15.83
C ARG A 95 8.72 -15.58 -14.73
N TYR A 96 9.24 -14.53 -14.12
CA TYR A 96 8.59 -13.87 -13.01
C TYR A 96 8.24 -12.42 -13.37
N VAL A 97 7.25 -11.86 -12.68
CA VAL A 97 6.88 -10.44 -12.76
C VAL A 97 6.76 -9.84 -11.37
N LYS A 98 7.40 -8.70 -11.18
CA LYS A 98 7.34 -7.91 -9.94
C LYS A 98 6.72 -6.56 -10.26
N PHE A 99 5.66 -6.22 -9.52
CA PHE A 99 5.00 -4.92 -9.63
C PHE A 99 5.63 -3.95 -8.60
N SER A 100 6.39 -2.98 -9.09
CA SER A 100 7.10 -2.01 -8.24
C SER A 100 6.16 -0.95 -7.64
N ASN A 101 5.02 -0.70 -8.29
CA ASN A 101 4.02 0.28 -7.90
C ASN A 101 3.01 -0.22 -6.86
N GLN A 102 3.16 -1.46 -6.36
CA GLN A 102 2.23 -2.05 -5.42
C GLN A 102 2.01 -1.15 -4.19
N SER A 103 0.76 -0.77 -3.97
CA SER A 103 0.33 0.19 -2.96
C SER A 103 0.63 -0.31 -1.55
N GLY A 104 1.00 0.63 -0.68
CA GLY A 104 1.20 0.41 0.76
C GLY A 104 0.61 1.59 1.55
N GLY A 105 0.35 1.39 2.84
CA GLY A 105 -0.06 2.46 3.76
C GLY A 105 -1.50 2.99 3.59
N ILE A 106 -2.27 2.53 2.61
CA ILE A 106 -3.65 2.97 2.32
C ILE A 106 -4.74 1.99 2.81
N GLY A 107 -4.37 1.05 3.69
CA GLY A 107 -5.25 0.02 4.26
C GLY A 107 -5.18 -1.33 3.54
N TRP A 108 -5.36 -2.42 4.31
CA TRP A 108 -5.20 -3.79 3.81
C TRP A 108 -6.14 -4.13 2.64
N ASN A 109 -7.40 -3.71 2.68
CA ASN A 109 -8.37 -4.05 1.63
C ASN A 109 -7.97 -3.51 0.25
N ASN A 110 -7.40 -2.30 0.20
CA ASN A 110 -6.90 -1.72 -1.04
C ASN A 110 -5.67 -2.47 -1.57
N CYS A 111 -4.71 -2.75 -0.68
CA CYS A 111 -3.52 -3.54 -1.01
C CYS A 111 -3.89 -4.95 -1.48
N PHE A 112 -4.87 -5.59 -0.84
CA PHE A 112 -5.32 -6.94 -1.17
C PHE A 112 -5.97 -7.01 -2.55
N ASN A 113 -6.85 -6.07 -2.89
CA ASN A 113 -7.46 -6.01 -4.22
C ASN A 113 -6.41 -5.82 -5.32
N GLU A 114 -5.40 -5.00 -5.08
CA GLU A 114 -4.28 -4.84 -6.02
C GLU A 114 -3.44 -6.13 -6.15
N VAL A 115 -3.14 -6.80 -5.03
CA VAL A 115 -2.44 -8.10 -5.03
C VAL A 115 -3.20 -9.15 -5.84
N LEU A 116 -4.52 -9.25 -5.67
CA LEU A 116 -5.37 -10.17 -6.43
C LEU A 116 -5.32 -9.87 -7.93
N MET A 117 -5.46 -8.60 -8.31
CA MET A 117 -5.38 -8.17 -9.71
C MET A 117 -4.00 -8.49 -10.30
N ASN A 118 -2.92 -8.17 -9.59
CA ASN A 118 -1.54 -8.40 -10.03
C ASN A 118 -1.22 -9.90 -10.14
N ALA A 119 -1.72 -10.72 -9.22
CA ALA A 119 -1.58 -12.17 -9.28
C ALA A 119 -2.32 -12.74 -10.50
N HIS A 120 -3.54 -12.27 -10.77
CA HIS A 120 -4.29 -12.65 -11.96
C HIS A 120 -3.57 -12.21 -13.24
N LEU A 121 -3.03 -11.00 -13.29
CA LEU A 121 -2.27 -10.49 -14.43
C LEU A 121 -1.00 -11.32 -14.70
N ALA A 122 -0.28 -11.70 -13.64
CA ALA A 122 0.87 -12.59 -13.74
C ALA A 122 0.46 -13.95 -14.33
N TYR A 123 -0.62 -14.53 -13.79
CA TYR A 123 -1.17 -15.81 -14.24
C TYR A 123 -1.52 -15.79 -15.74
N VAL A 124 -2.31 -14.82 -16.20
CA VAL A 124 -2.70 -14.74 -17.62
C VAL A 124 -1.53 -14.44 -18.55
N SER A 125 -0.46 -13.79 -18.05
CA SER A 125 0.75 -13.53 -18.83
C SER A 125 1.73 -14.72 -18.87
N GLY A 126 1.41 -15.84 -18.20
CA GLY A 126 2.28 -17.01 -18.09
C GLY A 126 3.58 -16.69 -17.35
N ARG A 127 3.47 -15.95 -16.24
CA ARG A 127 4.57 -15.55 -15.35
C ARG A 127 4.20 -15.82 -13.89
N GLY A 128 5.18 -16.20 -13.08
CA GLY A 128 5.04 -16.25 -11.64
C GLY A 128 4.99 -14.84 -11.03
N TYR A 129 4.01 -14.59 -10.17
CA TYR A 129 3.95 -13.33 -9.42
C TYR A 129 4.99 -13.33 -8.29
N VAL A 130 5.82 -12.28 -8.24
CA VAL A 130 6.73 -12.06 -7.11
C VAL A 130 5.98 -11.29 -6.03
N PHE A 131 5.53 -12.01 -5.01
CA PHE A 131 4.89 -11.41 -3.85
C PHE A 131 5.84 -10.46 -3.12
N ARG A 132 5.27 -9.37 -2.63
CA ARG A 132 5.95 -8.44 -1.72
C ARG A 132 5.30 -8.58 -0.35
N ASP A 133 6.12 -8.53 0.68
CA ASP A 133 5.64 -8.50 2.06
C ASP A 133 4.75 -7.26 2.28
N TYR A 134 3.62 -7.48 2.92
CA TYR A 134 2.75 -6.40 3.37
C TYR A 134 3.20 -5.90 4.73
N TYR A 135 3.23 -4.58 4.88
CA TYR A 135 3.56 -3.92 6.15
C TYR A 135 2.41 -3.01 6.53
N TRP A 136 2.00 -3.07 7.80
CA TRP A 136 1.05 -2.11 8.33
C TRP A 136 1.77 -0.77 8.61
N SER A 137 1.02 0.32 8.72
CA SER A 137 1.56 1.56 9.30
C SER A 137 2.19 1.30 10.68
N ALA A 138 3.36 1.88 10.90
CA ALA A 138 4.16 1.72 12.12
C ALA A 138 3.37 1.97 13.41
N GLU A 139 2.41 2.89 13.33
CA GLU A 139 1.55 3.30 14.46
C GLU A 139 0.61 2.21 14.97
N HIS A 140 0.33 1.19 14.16
CA HIS A 140 -0.56 0.10 14.54
C HIS A 140 0.16 -1.07 15.20
N TYR A 141 1.50 -1.09 15.15
CA TYR A 141 2.26 -2.09 15.89
C TYR A 141 2.30 -1.70 17.36
N ARG A 142 2.13 -2.70 18.24
CA ARG A 142 2.20 -2.51 19.69
C ARG A 142 3.59 -2.07 20.16
N TRP A 143 4.63 -2.46 19.44
CA TRP A 143 6.03 -2.21 19.80
C TRP A 143 6.59 -0.98 19.07
N PRO A 144 7.40 -0.17 19.77
CA PRO A 144 8.05 0.98 19.16
C PRO A 144 9.14 0.51 18.17
N ARG A 145 9.46 1.35 17.17
CA ARG A 145 10.30 0.97 16.01
C ARG A 145 11.70 0.50 16.41
N GLU A 146 12.23 1.00 17.51
CA GLU A 146 13.57 0.66 18.02
C GLU A 146 13.63 -0.78 18.51
N LYS A 147 12.49 -1.33 18.94
CA LYS A 147 12.37 -2.73 19.39
C LYS A 147 12.07 -3.68 18.23
N TRP A 148 11.84 -3.19 17.02
CA TRP A 148 11.64 -4.06 15.86
C TRP A 148 12.95 -4.77 15.54
N THR A 149 12.93 -6.10 15.49
CA THR A 149 14.12 -6.87 15.14
C THR A 149 14.57 -6.52 13.72
N THR A 150 15.86 -6.64 13.39
CA THR A 150 16.36 -6.46 12.01
C THR A 150 15.75 -7.50 11.04
N THR A 151 15.17 -8.56 11.60
CA THR A 151 14.34 -9.56 10.94
C THR A 151 12.92 -9.05 10.65
N SER A 152 12.45 -8.00 11.31
CA SER A 152 11.29 -7.23 10.87
C SER A 152 11.66 -6.45 9.60
N PRO A 153 10.75 -6.40 8.61
CA PRO A 153 11.06 -5.88 7.30
C PRO A 153 11.01 -4.36 7.34
N THR A 154 12.08 -3.76 7.87
CA THR A 154 12.39 -2.41 7.46
C THR A 154 12.56 -2.43 5.94
N PRO A 155 12.09 -1.39 5.23
CA PRO A 155 12.42 -1.26 3.83
C PRO A 155 13.94 -1.14 3.78
N ARG A 156 14.63 -2.23 3.49
CA ARG A 156 15.98 -2.15 2.93
C ARG A 156 15.76 -1.36 1.66
N SER A 157 16.09 -0.08 1.69
CA SER A 157 16.35 0.72 0.51
C SER A 157 17.22 -0.16 -0.37
N THR A 158 16.60 -0.75 -1.40
CA THR A 158 17.31 -1.63 -2.31
C THR A 158 18.47 -0.81 -2.84
N PRO A 159 19.74 -1.20 -2.58
CA PRO A 159 20.79 -0.76 -3.47
C PRO A 159 20.36 -1.28 -4.82
N SER A 160 20.30 -0.41 -5.81
CA SER A 160 20.21 -0.78 -7.21
C SER A 160 21.28 -1.85 -7.48
N SER A 161 20.94 -3.13 -7.42
CA SER A 161 21.81 -4.17 -7.96
C SER A 161 21.77 -3.99 -9.47
N PRO A 162 22.90 -3.63 -10.11
CA PRO A 162 22.96 -3.63 -11.56
C PRO A 162 22.69 -5.06 -12.04
N ALA A 163 21.88 -5.18 -13.08
CA ALA A 163 21.61 -6.44 -13.75
C ALA A 163 22.95 -7.12 -14.11
N PRO A 164 23.06 -8.46 -14.04
CA PRO A 164 24.19 -9.15 -14.63
C PRO A 164 24.12 -8.93 -16.15
N SER A 165 25.05 -8.12 -16.65
CA SER A 165 25.36 -8.02 -18.07
C SER A 165 25.66 -9.42 -18.60
N GLN A 166 24.76 -9.95 -19.43
CA GLN A 166 25.08 -11.11 -20.25
C GLN A 166 26.04 -10.64 -21.35
N ALA A 167 27.34 -10.82 -21.11
CA ALA A 167 28.30 -10.91 -22.20
C ALA A 167 28.07 -12.27 -22.90
N GLY A 168 27.60 -12.21 -24.14
CA GLY A 168 27.45 -13.39 -24.99
C GLY A 168 28.82 -14.00 -25.37
N PRO A 169 28.85 -15.27 -25.81
CA PRO A 169 30.06 -15.91 -26.28
C PRO A 169 30.44 -15.42 -27.68
N SER A 170 31.61 -14.81 -27.82
CA SER A 170 32.28 -14.65 -29.12
C SER A 170 33.01 -15.93 -29.45
N THR A 171 32.42 -16.75 -30.32
CA THR A 171 33.14 -17.73 -31.14
C THR A 171 33.33 -17.13 -32.52
N LEU A 172 34.59 -16.82 -32.87
CA LEU A 172 35.32 -17.25 -34.06
C LEU A 172 36.78 -16.75 -33.93
#